data_AF-A0A932T3Y1-F1
#
_entry.id   AF-A0A932T3Y1-F1
#
_cell.length_a   1.000
_cell.length_b   1.000
_cell.length_c   1.000
_cell.angle_alpha   90.00
_cell.angle_beta   90.00
_cell.angle_gamma   90.00
#
_symmetry.space_group_name_H-M   'P 1'
#
loop_
_entity.id
_entity.type
_entity.pdbx_description
1 polymer ?
#
loop_
_entity_poly.entity_id
_entity_poly.type
_entity_poly.pdbx_seq_one_letter_code
_entity_poly.pdbx_strand_id
1 'polypeptide(L)'
;MHTVPDTPAPPTPAAAAGKPAIFGGWATLLFGAAIFGGLAILLRTQQGEVSATAAHAAAQIDEQGKLRPLATVLETTRALKLVTVTVDSTVKTKVRDERWRGTASASVQAPVRYVYGVDLSDLDPDSIRVGRILGLYEITIPRPVRIATEVDGSRPVEEVVEVSGTRLRSVAGEFYLGLARKEIYEQARKSTLPKDDMERVERMTREQVEDLVRRFVGPSADVRVRYQPGGNR
;
A
#
# COMPACT_ATOMS: atom_id res chain seq x y z
N MET A 1 96.99 11.61 20.53
CA MET A 1 97.28 11.46 19.10
C MET A 1 96.01 11.02 18.38
N HIS A 2 95.32 11.95 17.74
CA HIS A 2 94.60 11.71 16.48
C HIS A 2 94.19 13.07 15.91
N THR A 3 94.67 13.30 14.69
CA THR A 3 94.57 14.47 13.83
C THR A 3 93.28 14.45 12.98
N VAL A 4 92.62 15.62 12.84
CA VAL A 4 92.09 16.28 11.60
C VAL A 4 91.15 15.41 10.71
N PRO A 5 89.94 15.87 10.27
CA PRO A 5 89.91 16.97 9.31
C PRO A 5 88.76 17.99 9.32
N ASP A 6 89.21 19.20 8.97
CA ASP A 6 88.50 20.37 8.46
C ASP A 6 87.56 19.99 7.31
N THR A 7 86.28 20.37 7.41
CA THR A 7 85.29 20.21 6.34
C THR A 7 84.97 21.59 5.75
N PRO A 8 85.13 21.79 4.42
CA PRO A 8 84.98 23.08 3.79
C PRO A 8 83.51 23.53 3.71
N ALA A 9 83.30 24.84 3.88
CA ALA A 9 82.00 25.49 3.81
C ALA A 9 81.37 25.40 2.41
N PRO A 10 80.04 25.16 2.32
CA PRO A 10 79.34 25.14 1.04
C PRO A 10 79.21 26.56 0.44
N PRO A 11 79.24 26.68 -0.91
CA PRO A 11 79.11 27.95 -1.60
C PRO A 11 77.69 28.54 -1.50
N THR A 12 77.64 29.85 -1.27
CA THR A 12 76.44 30.69 -1.26
C THR A 12 75.70 30.63 -2.61
N PRO A 13 74.42 30.23 -2.65
CA PRO A 13 73.63 30.31 -3.89
C PRO A 13 73.31 31.77 -4.24
N ALA A 14 73.62 32.13 -5.49
CA ALA A 14 73.32 33.43 -6.07
C ALA A 14 71.79 33.67 -6.14
N ALA A 15 71.37 34.83 -5.65
CA ALA A 15 70.00 35.30 -5.68
C ALA A 15 69.54 35.56 -7.12
N ALA A 16 68.71 34.65 -7.66
CA ALA A 16 68.00 34.88 -8.91
C ALA A 16 66.76 35.76 -8.65
N ALA A 17 66.78 36.97 -9.20
CA ALA A 17 65.67 37.92 -9.15
C ALA A 17 64.46 37.36 -9.94
N GLY A 18 63.49 36.79 -9.21
CA GLY A 18 62.21 36.37 -9.76
C GLY A 18 61.35 37.58 -10.14
N LYS A 19 61.00 37.68 -11.43
CA LYS A 19 59.98 38.61 -11.92
C LYS A 19 58.63 38.29 -11.23
N PRO A 20 57.88 39.29 -10.75
CA PRO A 20 56.58 39.04 -10.12
C PRO A 20 55.62 38.49 -11.18
N ALA A 21 55.21 37.24 -11.00
CA ALA A 21 54.21 36.60 -11.82
C ALA A 21 52.84 37.26 -11.57
N ILE A 22 52.34 38.00 -12.55
CA ILE A 22 51.02 38.67 -12.57
C ILE A 22 49.86 37.65 -12.67
N PHE A 23 50.15 36.34 -12.64
CA PHE A 23 49.17 35.25 -12.76
C PHE A 23 48.38 34.94 -11.46
N GLY A 24 48.68 35.58 -10.33
CA GLY A 24 48.05 35.26 -9.04
C GLY A 24 46.59 35.73 -8.86
N GLY A 25 46.13 36.72 -9.63
CA GLY A 25 44.80 37.32 -9.44
C GLY A 25 43.63 36.48 -10.00
N TRP A 26 43.85 35.70 -11.05
CA TRP A 26 42.78 34.92 -11.67
C TRP A 26 42.47 33.64 -10.88
N ALA A 27 43.47 33.05 -10.24
CA ALA A 27 43.30 31.86 -9.42
C ALA A 27 42.40 32.14 -8.19
N THR A 28 42.51 33.32 -7.57
CA THR A 28 41.69 33.70 -6.42
C THR A 28 40.24 33.98 -6.81
N LEU A 29 39.99 34.57 -7.99
CA LEU A 29 38.63 34.79 -8.50
C LEU A 29 37.91 33.48 -8.86
N LEU A 30 38.60 32.54 -9.52
CA LEU A 30 38.03 31.22 -9.84
C LEU A 30 37.72 30.40 -8.59
N PHE A 31 38.61 30.45 -7.59
CA PHE A 31 38.38 29.77 -6.31
C PHE A 31 37.20 30.36 -5.55
N GLY A 32 37.07 31.70 -5.52
CA GLY A 32 35.90 32.37 -4.95
C GLY A 32 34.60 31.97 -5.63
N ALA A 33 34.56 31.99 -6.97
CA ALA A 33 33.37 31.60 -7.73
C ALA A 33 32.95 30.15 -7.48
N ALA A 34 33.90 29.22 -7.31
CA ALA A 34 33.61 27.83 -6.99
C ALA A 34 32.97 27.66 -5.60
N ILE A 35 33.45 28.38 -4.59
CA ILE A 35 32.88 28.33 -3.23
C ILE A 35 31.45 28.90 -3.22
N PHE A 36 31.24 30.08 -3.82
CA PHE A 36 29.92 30.69 -3.88
C PHE A 36 28.93 29.87 -4.72
N GLY A 37 29.38 29.28 -5.83
CA GLY A 37 28.56 28.38 -6.65
C GLY A 37 28.14 27.12 -5.91
N GLY A 38 29.08 26.48 -5.18
CA GLY A 38 28.79 25.32 -4.34
C GLY A 38 27.81 25.64 -3.21
N LEU A 39 27.99 26.77 -2.53
CA LEU A 39 27.08 27.22 -1.46
C LEU A 39 25.68 27.53 -2.00
N ALA A 40 25.58 28.18 -3.16
CA ALA A 40 24.30 28.49 -3.79
C ALA A 40 23.53 27.21 -4.18
N ILE A 41 24.21 26.18 -4.69
CA ILE A 41 23.60 24.88 -4.98
C ILE A 41 23.11 24.22 -3.68
N LEU A 42 23.92 24.22 -2.62
CA LEU A 42 23.58 23.63 -1.33
C LEU A 42 22.41 24.33 -0.65
N LEU A 43 22.36 25.67 -0.70
CA LEU A 43 21.23 26.45 -0.19
C LEU A 43 19.97 26.22 -1.02
N ARG A 44 20.09 26.06 -2.35
CA ARG A 44 18.94 25.77 -3.22
C ARG A 44 18.36 24.38 -2.96
N THR A 45 19.20 23.38 -2.66
CA THR A 45 18.72 22.05 -2.24
C THR A 45 18.05 22.10 -0.87
N GLN A 46 18.61 22.85 0.09
CA GLN A 46 18.00 23.03 1.42
C GLN A 46 16.69 23.82 1.37
N GLN A 47 16.60 24.85 0.53
CA GLN A 47 15.35 25.60 0.33
C GLN A 47 14.24 24.73 -0.25
N GLY A 48 14.56 23.78 -1.14
CA GLY A 48 13.60 22.81 -1.65
C GLY A 48 13.01 21.93 -0.54
N GLU A 49 13.86 21.42 0.35
CA GLU A 49 13.44 20.58 1.48
C GLU A 49 12.62 21.38 2.51
N VAL A 50 13.05 22.59 2.86
CA VAL A 50 12.36 23.47 3.83
C VAL A 50 11.02 23.95 3.26
N SER A 51 10.94 24.25 1.96
CA SER A 51 9.68 24.65 1.33
C SER A 51 8.68 23.50 1.29
N ALA A 52 9.14 22.26 1.08
CA ALA A 52 8.28 21.08 1.20
C ALA A 52 7.78 20.92 2.65
N THR A 53 8.65 21.06 3.66
CA THR A 53 8.23 20.97 5.07
C THR A 53 7.28 22.09 5.48
N ALA A 54 7.52 23.32 5.02
CA ALA A 54 6.66 24.47 5.28
C ALA A 54 5.29 24.35 4.60
N ALA A 55 5.24 23.82 3.37
CA ALA A 55 3.98 23.52 2.69
C ALA A 55 3.17 22.44 3.43
N HIS A 56 3.83 21.41 3.97
CA HIS A 56 3.18 20.41 4.81
C HIS A 56 2.67 20.99 6.14
N ALA A 57 3.45 21.87 6.79
CA ALA A 57 3.00 22.57 8.00
C ALA A 57 1.80 23.49 7.72
N ALA A 58 1.80 24.21 6.60
CA ALA A 58 0.69 25.05 6.17
C ALA A 58 -0.58 24.25 5.87
N ALA A 59 -0.47 23.02 5.35
CA ALA A 59 -1.63 22.15 5.11
C ALA A 59 -2.33 21.66 6.40
N GLN A 60 -1.66 21.73 7.55
CA GLN A 60 -2.25 21.36 8.85
C GLN A 60 -3.02 22.50 9.52
N ILE A 61 -2.79 23.72 9.04
CA ILE A 61 -3.38 24.94 9.55
C ILE A 61 -4.64 25.17 8.72
N ASP A 62 -5.82 25.13 9.35
CA ASP A 62 -7.05 25.48 8.66
C ASP A 62 -7.04 26.97 8.22
N GLU A 63 -8.07 27.40 7.50
CA GLU A 63 -8.22 28.80 7.06
C GLU A 63 -8.19 29.83 8.21
N GLN A 64 -8.27 29.37 9.47
CA GLN A 64 -8.33 30.16 10.70
C GLN A 64 -7.04 30.06 11.53
N GLY A 65 -5.97 29.44 11.02
CA GLY A 65 -4.72 29.36 11.75
C GLY A 65 -4.66 28.23 12.78
N LYS A 66 -5.68 27.35 12.86
CA LYS A 66 -5.76 26.31 13.88
C LYS A 66 -5.43 24.94 13.30
N LEU A 67 -4.74 24.13 14.09
CA LEU A 67 -4.57 22.70 13.79
C LEU A 67 -5.97 22.09 13.70
N ARG A 68 -6.30 21.48 12.55
CA ARG A 68 -7.60 20.78 12.41
C ARG A 68 -7.75 19.77 13.57
N PRO A 69 -8.86 19.82 14.32
CA PRO A 69 -9.03 18.94 15.47
C PRO A 69 -9.00 17.48 15.03
N LEU A 70 -8.11 16.68 15.61
CA LEU A 70 -8.06 15.23 15.41
C LEU A 70 -9.43 14.57 15.65
N ALA A 71 -10.20 15.14 16.59
CA ALA A 71 -11.57 14.75 16.88
C ALA A 71 -12.49 14.81 15.64
N THR A 72 -12.37 15.83 14.79
CA THR A 72 -13.19 15.98 13.58
C THR A 72 -12.85 14.91 12.54
N VAL A 73 -11.56 14.59 12.39
CA VAL A 73 -11.12 13.51 11.49
C VAL A 73 -11.68 12.18 11.99
N LEU A 74 -11.52 11.88 13.29
CA LEU A 74 -12.04 10.66 13.90
C LEU A 74 -13.56 10.53 13.77
N GLU A 75 -14.31 11.59 14.07
CA GLU A 75 -15.76 11.62 13.95
C GLU A 75 -16.22 11.39 12.51
N THR A 76 -15.54 12.01 11.55
CA THR A 76 -15.84 11.84 10.13
C THR A 76 -15.50 10.44 9.64
N THR A 77 -14.36 9.87 10.08
CA THR A 77 -13.98 8.49 9.77
C THR A 77 -15.01 7.50 10.33
N ARG A 78 -15.49 7.70 11.57
CA ARG A 78 -16.55 6.88 12.17
C ARG A 78 -17.90 7.04 11.46
N ALA A 79 -18.21 8.24 10.98
CA ALA A 79 -19.48 8.52 10.28
C ALA A 79 -19.64 7.72 8.97
N LEU A 80 -18.53 7.29 8.37
CA LEU A 80 -18.53 6.47 7.16
C LEU A 80 -18.98 5.03 7.42
N LYS A 81 -18.89 4.56 8.67
CA LYS A 81 -19.30 3.26 9.19
C LYS A 81 -18.65 2.06 8.51
N LEU A 82 -18.86 1.86 7.21
CA LEU A 82 -18.47 0.65 6.50
C LEU A 82 -17.79 0.96 5.17
N VAL A 83 -16.57 0.48 4.99
CA VAL A 83 -15.87 0.49 3.70
C VAL A 83 -15.90 -0.92 3.11
N THR A 84 -16.44 -1.08 1.91
CA THR A 84 -16.62 -2.39 1.27
C THR A 84 -15.83 -2.54 -0.02
N VAL A 85 -15.24 -3.72 -0.21
CA VAL A 85 -14.57 -4.14 -1.44
C VAL A 85 -15.23 -5.43 -1.94
N THR A 86 -15.54 -5.47 -3.23
CA THR A 86 -16.16 -6.62 -3.90
C THR A 86 -15.13 -7.40 -4.71
N VAL A 87 -15.16 -8.73 -4.62
CA VAL A 87 -14.34 -9.63 -5.43
C VAL A 87 -15.25 -10.61 -6.16
N ASP A 88 -15.24 -10.56 -7.48
CA ASP A 88 -15.94 -11.51 -8.33
C ASP A 88 -15.06 -12.76 -8.55
N SER A 89 -15.66 -13.93 -8.40
CA SER A 89 -15.01 -15.24 -8.52
C SER A 89 -16.00 -16.25 -9.10
N THR A 90 -15.58 -17.52 -9.21
CA THR A 90 -16.49 -18.61 -9.57
C THR A 90 -16.37 -19.74 -8.56
N VAL A 91 -17.49 -20.37 -8.26
CA VAL A 91 -17.54 -21.56 -7.39
C VAL A 91 -18.05 -22.72 -8.22
N LYS A 92 -17.38 -23.85 -8.10
CA LYS A 92 -17.74 -25.11 -8.75
C LYS A 92 -18.13 -26.12 -7.68
N THR A 93 -19.26 -26.78 -7.87
CA THR A 93 -19.68 -27.92 -7.06
C THR A 93 -19.95 -29.13 -7.96
N LYS A 94 -19.69 -30.32 -7.43
CA LYS A 94 -19.92 -31.59 -8.13
C LYS A 94 -20.61 -32.56 -7.19
N VAL A 95 -21.82 -32.97 -7.56
CA VAL A 95 -22.56 -34.02 -6.89
C VAL A 95 -22.38 -35.31 -7.68
N ARG A 96 -22.05 -36.40 -7.00
CA ARG A 96 -21.89 -37.73 -7.60
C ARG A 96 -22.60 -38.78 -6.75
N ASP A 97 -23.41 -39.61 -7.39
CA ASP A 97 -24.01 -40.81 -6.79
C ASP A 97 -23.65 -42.03 -7.65
N GLU A 98 -23.01 -42.99 -7.01
CA GLU A 98 -22.51 -44.21 -7.61
C GLU A 98 -23.28 -45.40 -7.05
N ARG A 99 -23.95 -46.14 -7.93
CA ARG A 99 -24.69 -47.36 -7.56
C ARG A 99 -24.46 -48.44 -8.59
N TRP A 100 -24.83 -49.67 -8.25
CA TRP A 100 -24.73 -50.83 -9.15
C TRP A 100 -25.44 -50.65 -10.51
N ARG A 101 -26.45 -49.77 -10.60
CA ARG A 101 -27.18 -49.45 -11.84
C ARG A 101 -26.48 -48.44 -12.76
N GLY A 102 -25.34 -47.91 -12.33
CA GLY A 102 -24.59 -46.87 -13.01
C GLY A 102 -24.38 -45.61 -12.14
N THR A 103 -23.61 -44.67 -12.67
CA THR A 103 -23.21 -43.43 -12.01
C THR A 103 -24.02 -42.27 -12.56
N ALA A 104 -24.44 -41.36 -11.69
CA ALA A 104 -24.91 -40.04 -12.09
C ALA A 104 -24.07 -38.99 -11.39
N SER A 105 -23.57 -38.01 -12.14
CA SER A 105 -22.93 -36.84 -11.58
C SER A 105 -23.38 -35.58 -12.28
N ALA A 106 -23.51 -34.51 -11.51
CA ALA A 106 -23.80 -33.18 -12.01
C ALA A 106 -22.77 -32.21 -11.44
N SER A 107 -22.23 -31.36 -12.29
CA SER A 107 -21.31 -30.30 -11.94
C SER A 107 -21.92 -28.97 -12.34
N VAL A 108 -21.94 -28.01 -11.42
CA VAL A 108 -22.42 -26.66 -11.67
C VAL A 108 -21.32 -25.68 -11.27
N GLN A 109 -21.01 -24.75 -12.17
CA GLN A 109 -20.16 -23.60 -11.91
C GLN A 109 -20.99 -22.33 -12.03
N ALA A 110 -20.95 -21.47 -11.01
CA ALA A 110 -21.67 -20.21 -11.01
C ALA A 110 -20.75 -19.05 -10.60
N PRO A 111 -21.04 -17.81 -11.04
CA PRO A 111 -20.35 -16.63 -10.57
C PRO A 111 -20.74 -16.36 -9.11
N VAL A 112 -19.74 -15.97 -8.32
CA VAL A 112 -19.90 -15.61 -6.92
C VAL A 112 -19.22 -14.28 -6.68
N ARG A 113 -19.91 -13.35 -6.02
CA ARG A 113 -19.35 -12.09 -5.56
C ARG A 113 -19.19 -12.13 -4.05
N TYR A 114 -17.96 -12.03 -3.59
CA TYR A 114 -17.65 -11.88 -2.19
C TYR A 114 -17.57 -10.39 -1.84
N VAL A 115 -18.31 -9.99 -0.82
CA VAL A 115 -18.29 -8.63 -0.29
C VAL A 115 -17.51 -8.65 1.01
N TYR A 116 -16.36 -7.99 1.00
CA TYR A 116 -15.54 -7.75 2.18
C TYR A 116 -15.73 -6.34 2.65
N GLY A 117 -15.55 -6.10 3.94
CA GLY A 117 -15.46 -4.73 4.42
C GLY A 117 -14.84 -4.60 5.78
N VAL A 118 -14.59 -3.35 6.12
CA VAL A 118 -14.00 -2.92 7.39
C VAL A 118 -15.01 -2.01 8.06
N ASP A 119 -15.39 -2.37 9.28
CA ASP A 119 -16.17 -1.52 10.15
C ASP A 119 -15.26 -0.48 10.80
N LEU A 120 -15.59 0.80 10.61
CA LEU A 120 -14.89 1.96 11.15
C LEU A 120 -15.67 2.62 12.29
N SER A 121 -16.88 2.16 12.64
CA SER A 121 -17.68 2.77 13.70
C SER A 121 -16.98 2.68 15.06
N ASP A 122 -16.33 1.55 15.31
CA ASP A 122 -15.73 1.18 16.60
C ASP A 122 -14.22 1.45 16.61
N LEU A 123 -13.75 2.36 15.75
CA LEU A 123 -12.35 2.73 15.67
C LEU A 123 -11.90 3.42 16.98
N ASP A 124 -10.96 2.83 17.70
CA ASP A 124 -10.37 3.38 18.92
C ASP A 124 -9.76 4.77 18.64
N PRO A 125 -10.01 5.82 19.45
CA PRO A 125 -9.34 7.10 19.28
C PRO A 125 -7.81 7.02 19.17
N ASP A 126 -7.18 6.05 19.86
CA ASP A 126 -5.73 5.86 19.87
C ASP A 126 -5.19 5.19 18.59
N SER A 127 -6.08 4.70 17.73
CA SER A 127 -5.72 4.13 16.44
C SER A 127 -5.31 5.17 15.41
N ILE A 128 -5.60 6.46 15.65
CA ILE A 128 -5.19 7.59 14.81
C ILE A 128 -4.06 8.32 15.51
N ARG A 129 -2.87 8.29 14.90
CA ARG A 129 -1.70 9.01 15.39
C ARG A 129 -1.30 10.07 14.38
N VAL A 130 -1.11 11.29 14.86
CA VAL A 130 -0.62 12.42 14.04
C VAL A 130 0.84 12.66 14.38
N GLY A 131 1.71 12.44 13.39
CA GLY A 131 3.14 12.72 13.51
C GLY A 131 3.40 14.23 13.59
N ARG A 132 4.08 14.67 14.66
CA ARG A 132 4.33 16.11 14.93
C ARG A 132 5.22 16.83 13.90
N ILE A 133 6.00 16.09 13.12
CA ILE A 133 7.08 16.67 12.30
C ILE A 133 6.70 16.79 10.82
N LEU A 134 5.79 15.95 10.31
CA LEU A 134 5.47 15.86 8.87
C LEU A 134 3.97 15.86 8.57
N GLY A 135 3.12 16.03 9.59
CA GLY A 135 1.68 15.92 9.42
C GLY A 135 1.22 14.58 8.85
N LEU A 136 2.01 13.53 9.10
CA LEU A 136 1.69 12.16 8.76
C LEU A 136 0.53 11.69 9.64
N TYR A 137 -0.58 11.32 9.02
CA TYR A 137 -1.70 10.63 9.67
C TYR A 137 -1.47 9.13 9.57
N GLU A 138 -1.14 8.49 10.67
CA GLU A 138 -1.06 7.04 10.77
C GLU A 138 -2.35 6.50 11.36
N ILE A 139 -3.10 5.72 10.59
CA ILE A 139 -4.42 5.20 10.97
C ILE A 139 -4.35 3.69 11.03
N THR A 140 -4.74 3.10 12.15
CA THR A 140 -4.74 1.65 12.35
C THR A 140 -6.17 1.11 12.26
N ILE A 141 -6.49 0.39 11.19
CA ILE A 141 -7.83 -0.16 10.93
C ILE A 141 -7.89 -1.68 11.17
N PRO A 142 -9.07 -2.26 11.46
CA PRO A 142 -9.22 -3.71 11.47
C PRO A 142 -9.04 -4.29 10.06
N ARG A 143 -8.69 -5.58 10.00
CA ARG A 143 -8.59 -6.28 8.70
C ARG A 143 -9.98 -6.46 8.08
N PRO A 144 -10.10 -6.41 6.75
CA PRO A 144 -11.38 -6.65 6.08
C PRO A 144 -11.90 -8.04 6.40
N VAL A 145 -13.17 -8.12 6.77
CA VAL A 145 -13.89 -9.38 7.03
C VAL A 145 -14.96 -9.58 5.96
N ARG A 146 -15.31 -10.85 5.72
CA ARG A 146 -16.36 -11.17 4.75
C ARG A 146 -17.72 -10.83 5.36
N ILE A 147 -18.46 -9.96 4.70
CA ILE A 147 -19.78 -9.47 5.13
C ILE A 147 -20.88 -10.24 4.40
N ALA A 148 -20.71 -10.46 3.10
CA ALA A 148 -21.69 -11.15 2.28
C ALA A 148 -21.03 -12.03 1.21
N THR A 149 -21.78 -13.03 0.78
CA THR A 149 -21.50 -13.85 -0.41
C THR A 149 -22.76 -13.85 -1.26
N GLU A 150 -22.67 -13.28 -2.46
CA GLU A 150 -23.73 -13.28 -3.45
C GLU A 150 -23.43 -14.33 -4.50
N VAL A 151 -24.37 -15.23 -4.77
CA VAL A 151 -24.21 -16.29 -5.77
C VAL A 151 -25.25 -16.07 -6.86
N ASP A 152 -24.82 -15.90 -8.11
CA ASP A 152 -25.74 -15.83 -9.25
C ASP A 152 -26.07 -17.25 -9.73
N GLY A 153 -26.95 -17.93 -9.00
CA GLY A 153 -27.43 -19.26 -9.38
C GLY A 153 -28.41 -19.26 -10.55
N SER A 154 -28.83 -18.08 -11.03
CA SER A 154 -29.78 -17.95 -12.15
C SER A 154 -29.09 -18.07 -13.51
N ARG A 155 -27.80 -17.74 -13.57
CA ARG A 155 -26.97 -17.77 -14.79
C ARG A 155 -25.66 -18.52 -14.51
N PRO A 156 -25.71 -19.86 -14.43
CA PRO A 156 -24.50 -20.66 -14.27
C PRO A 156 -23.57 -20.48 -15.47
N VAL A 157 -22.27 -20.45 -15.19
CA VAL A 157 -21.22 -20.40 -16.21
C VAL A 157 -21.14 -21.74 -16.96
N GLU A 158 -21.27 -22.84 -16.21
CA GLU A 158 -21.15 -24.19 -16.76
C GLU A 158 -22.08 -25.15 -16.00
N GLU A 159 -22.84 -25.95 -16.75
CA GLU A 159 -23.62 -27.07 -16.22
C GLU A 159 -23.29 -28.34 -16.99
N VAL A 160 -22.71 -29.32 -16.30
CA VAL A 160 -22.32 -30.61 -16.89
C VAL A 160 -23.05 -31.73 -16.15
N VAL A 161 -23.74 -32.58 -16.91
CA VAL A 161 -24.44 -33.76 -16.39
C VAL A 161 -23.90 -34.99 -17.09
N GLU A 162 -23.31 -35.89 -16.30
CA GLU A 162 -22.75 -37.16 -16.74
C GLU A 162 -23.58 -38.29 -16.14
N VAL A 163 -24.13 -39.16 -17.00
CA VAL A 163 -24.92 -40.32 -16.57
C VAL A 163 -24.40 -41.55 -17.30
N SER A 164 -24.22 -42.65 -16.58
CA SER A 164 -23.78 -43.94 -17.11
C SER A 164 -24.71 -45.09 -16.69
N GLY A 165 -24.61 -46.22 -17.40
CA GLY A 165 -25.37 -47.44 -17.11
C GLY A 165 -26.83 -47.37 -17.54
N THR A 166 -27.73 -47.81 -16.65
CA THR A 166 -29.18 -47.91 -16.92
C THR A 166 -29.98 -46.68 -16.49
N ARG A 167 -29.31 -45.61 -16.05
CA ARG A 167 -29.95 -44.39 -15.58
C ARG A 167 -30.38 -43.51 -16.76
N LEU A 168 -31.59 -42.97 -16.69
CA LEU A 168 -32.11 -42.03 -17.68
C LEU A 168 -31.58 -40.63 -17.39
N ARG A 169 -31.00 -39.99 -18.40
CA ARG A 169 -30.46 -38.62 -18.31
C ARG A 169 -31.52 -37.58 -17.96
N SER A 170 -32.76 -37.74 -18.43
CA SER A 170 -33.86 -36.81 -18.15
C SER A 170 -34.22 -36.75 -16.67
N VAL A 171 -34.49 -37.91 -16.04
CA VAL A 171 -34.93 -37.97 -14.64
C VAL A 171 -33.77 -37.78 -13.67
N ALA A 172 -32.67 -38.53 -13.88
CA ALA A 172 -31.53 -38.45 -12.96
C ALA A 172 -30.78 -37.12 -13.13
N GLY A 173 -30.63 -36.63 -14.36
CA GLY A 173 -29.87 -35.42 -14.65
C GLY A 173 -30.47 -34.18 -14.00
N GLU A 174 -31.78 -33.95 -14.14
CA GLU A 174 -32.44 -32.80 -13.51
C GLU A 174 -32.39 -32.86 -11.98
N PHE A 175 -32.57 -34.04 -11.39
CA PHE A 175 -32.47 -34.23 -9.95
C PHE A 175 -31.09 -33.87 -9.41
N TYR A 176 -30.01 -34.43 -9.98
CA TYR A 176 -28.64 -34.13 -9.52
C TYR A 176 -28.21 -32.71 -9.86
N LEU A 177 -28.70 -32.14 -10.96
CA LEU A 177 -28.46 -30.74 -11.30
C LEU A 177 -29.12 -29.81 -10.28
N GLY A 178 -30.36 -30.09 -9.88
CA GLY A 178 -31.05 -29.36 -8.81
C GLY A 178 -30.32 -29.45 -7.47
N LEU A 179 -29.78 -30.64 -7.15
CA LEU A 179 -28.98 -30.84 -5.94
C LEU A 179 -27.66 -30.06 -5.99
N ALA A 180 -26.95 -30.09 -7.12
CA ALA A 180 -25.74 -29.31 -7.34
C ALA A 180 -26.01 -27.80 -7.23
N ARG A 181 -27.10 -27.31 -7.83
CA ARG A 181 -27.53 -25.90 -7.69
C ARG A 181 -27.84 -25.51 -6.25
N LYS A 182 -28.34 -26.43 -5.42
CA LYS A 182 -28.54 -26.16 -3.99
C LYS A 182 -27.20 -26.12 -3.24
N GLU A 183 -26.32 -27.07 -3.51
CA GLU A 183 -25.03 -27.20 -2.82
C GLU A 183 -24.07 -26.05 -3.12
N ILE A 184 -24.20 -25.40 -4.28
CA ILE A 184 -23.32 -24.28 -4.65
C ILE A 184 -23.40 -23.10 -3.66
N TYR A 185 -24.56 -22.85 -3.06
CA TYR A 185 -24.74 -21.78 -2.07
C TYR A 185 -24.01 -22.12 -0.77
N GLU A 186 -24.09 -23.37 -0.33
CA GLU A 186 -23.35 -23.83 0.85
C GLU A 186 -21.84 -23.81 0.59
N GLN A 187 -21.42 -24.24 -0.59
CA GLN A 187 -20.02 -24.25 -1.00
C GLN A 187 -19.44 -22.84 -1.08
N ALA A 188 -20.18 -21.88 -1.67
CA ALA A 188 -19.78 -20.48 -1.73
C ALA A 188 -19.71 -19.80 -0.34
N ARG A 189 -20.54 -20.25 0.62
CA ARG A 189 -20.46 -19.77 2.00
C ARG A 189 -19.23 -20.32 2.73
N LYS A 190 -18.84 -21.57 2.44
CA LYS A 190 -17.68 -22.24 3.05
C LYS A 190 -16.35 -21.89 2.38
N SER A 191 -16.37 -21.49 1.11
CA SER A 191 -15.17 -21.12 0.38
C SER A 191 -14.48 -19.91 1.02
N THR A 192 -13.15 -19.96 0.99
CA THR A 192 -12.29 -18.85 1.39
C THR A 192 -11.59 -18.33 0.15
N LEU A 193 -11.43 -17.01 0.05
CA LEU A 193 -10.61 -16.43 -1.01
C LEU A 193 -9.16 -16.95 -0.94
N PRO A 194 -8.51 -17.17 -2.11
CA PRO A 194 -7.07 -17.36 -2.18
C PRO A 194 -6.31 -16.24 -1.46
N LYS A 195 -5.10 -16.53 -0.98
CA LYS A 195 -4.28 -15.54 -0.25
C LYS A 195 -3.99 -14.31 -1.11
N ASP A 196 -3.65 -14.50 -2.38
CA ASP A 196 -3.34 -13.40 -3.30
C ASP A 196 -4.54 -12.45 -3.50
N ASP A 197 -5.75 -13.00 -3.59
CA ASP A 197 -6.98 -12.20 -3.67
C ASP A 197 -7.26 -11.48 -2.36
N MET A 198 -7.00 -12.12 -1.22
CA MET A 198 -7.11 -11.46 0.09
C MET A 198 -6.12 -10.30 0.25
N GLU A 199 -4.88 -10.46 -0.21
CA GLU A 199 -3.89 -9.37 -0.23
C GLU A 199 -4.34 -8.21 -1.13
N ARG A 200 -4.99 -8.52 -2.26
CA ARG A 200 -5.60 -7.52 -3.13
C ARG A 200 -6.74 -6.78 -2.43
N VAL A 201 -7.62 -7.48 -1.72
CA VAL A 201 -8.69 -6.86 -0.92
C VAL A 201 -8.10 -5.95 0.15
N GLU A 202 -7.05 -6.40 0.85
CA GLU A 202 -6.36 -5.60 1.85
C GLU A 202 -5.69 -4.36 1.25
N ARG A 203 -5.08 -4.47 0.07
CA ARG A 203 -4.50 -3.30 -0.61
C ARG A 203 -5.57 -2.30 -1.03
N MET A 204 -6.62 -2.76 -1.71
CA MET A 204 -7.71 -1.90 -2.18
C MET A 204 -8.45 -1.21 -1.04
N THR A 205 -8.69 -1.93 0.07
CA THR A 205 -9.31 -1.36 1.27
C THR A 205 -8.43 -0.28 1.87
N ARG A 206 -7.11 -0.51 1.96
CA ARG A 206 -6.15 0.49 2.44
C ARG A 206 -6.19 1.76 1.60
N GLU A 207 -6.08 1.61 0.28
CA GLU A 207 -6.12 2.71 -0.68
C GLU A 207 -7.42 3.51 -0.57
N GLN A 208 -8.57 2.83 -0.48
CA GLN A 208 -9.87 3.49 -0.31
C GLN A 208 -9.95 4.30 0.99
N VAL A 209 -9.46 3.76 2.11
CA VAL A 209 -9.45 4.48 3.40
C VAL A 209 -8.47 5.66 3.34
N GLU A 210 -7.28 5.49 2.76
CA GLU A 210 -6.30 6.57 2.60
C GLU A 210 -6.88 7.73 1.77
N ASP A 211 -7.45 7.42 0.61
CA ASP A 211 -8.06 8.43 -0.27
C ASP A 211 -9.23 9.14 0.39
N LEU A 212 -10.04 8.39 1.13
CA LEU A 212 -11.20 8.92 1.83
C LEU A 212 -10.78 9.89 2.94
N VAL A 213 -9.81 9.49 3.78
CA VAL A 213 -9.26 10.37 4.82
C VAL A 213 -8.61 11.59 4.19
N ARG A 214 -7.83 11.42 3.11
CA ARG A 214 -7.17 12.52 2.38
C ARG A 214 -8.18 13.56 1.88
N ARG A 215 -9.38 13.16 1.43
CA ARG A 215 -10.45 14.10 1.04
C ARG A 215 -10.91 14.98 2.21
N PHE A 216 -10.84 14.49 3.44
CA PHE A 216 -11.23 15.24 4.63
C PHE A 216 -10.10 16.07 5.22
N VAL A 217 -8.88 15.54 5.31
CA VAL A 217 -7.75 16.27 5.89
C VAL A 217 -7.10 17.24 4.90
N GLY A 218 -7.24 17.00 3.60
CA GLY A 218 -6.65 17.79 2.52
C GLY A 218 -5.77 16.93 1.59
N PRO A 219 -5.73 17.24 0.28
CA PRO A 219 -5.02 16.44 -0.72
C PRO A 219 -3.51 16.33 -0.49
N SER A 220 -2.92 17.29 0.23
CA SER A 220 -1.48 17.35 0.52
C SER A 220 -1.07 16.61 1.81
N ALA A 221 -2.02 16.03 2.55
CA ALA A 221 -1.72 15.27 3.75
C ALA A 221 -1.14 13.89 3.41
N ASP A 222 -0.04 13.51 4.07
CA ASP A 222 0.47 12.13 4.04
C ASP A 222 -0.40 11.29 4.98
N VAL A 223 -1.12 10.32 4.42
CA VAL A 223 -2.01 9.41 5.16
C VAL A 223 -1.49 8.01 4.93
N ARG A 224 -1.23 7.27 6.01
CA ARG A 224 -0.79 5.88 5.98
C ARG A 224 -1.73 5.02 6.79
N VAL A 225 -2.32 4.04 6.14
CA VAL A 225 -3.23 3.10 6.79
C VAL A 225 -2.52 1.77 7.07
N ARG A 226 -2.55 1.36 8.34
CA ARG A 226 -2.01 0.09 8.83
C ARG A 226 -3.12 -0.81 9.35
N TYR A 227 -2.90 -2.11 9.27
CA TYR A 227 -3.81 -3.10 9.87
C TYR A 227 -3.44 -3.38 11.31
N GLN A 228 -4.43 -3.57 12.17
CA GLN A 228 -4.21 -4.00 13.56
C GLN A 228 -3.43 -5.35 13.58
N PRO A 229 -2.32 -5.43 14.33
CA PRO A 229 -1.59 -6.67 14.52
C PRO A 229 -2.40 -7.60 15.44
N GLY A 230 -2.66 -8.83 15.02
CA GLY A 230 -3.22 -9.85 15.91
C GLY A 230 -4.74 -9.96 15.97
N GLY A 231 -5.48 -9.45 14.98
CA GLY A 231 -6.86 -9.89 14.76
C GLY A 231 -6.87 -11.37 14.36
N ASN A 232 -6.88 -12.28 15.34
CA ASN A 232 -7.10 -13.70 15.11
C ASN A 232 -8.46 -13.86 14.41
N ARG A 233 -8.43 -14.43 13.20
CA ARG A 233 -9.61 -14.97 12.53
C ARG A 233 -9.86 -16.40 13.01
#